data_AF-A0A938X192-F1
#
_entry.id   AF-A0A938X192-F1
#
_cell.length_a   1.000
_cell.length_b   1.000
_cell.length_c   1.000
_cell.angle_alpha   90.00
_cell.angle_beta   90.00
_cell.angle_gamma   90.00
#
_symmetry.space_group_name_H-M   'P 1'
#
loop_
_entity.id
_entity.type
_entity.pdbx_description
1 polymer ?
#
loop_
_entity_poly.entity_id
_entity_poly.type
_entity_poly.pdbx_seq_one_letter_code
_entity_poly.pdbx_strand_id
1 'polypeptide(L)'
;YDYVALGHIHKPQALEENRMVYAGALEPTDTGDLGPHGYVAGELTEEGCRTRFVPVALREYRELSVQADSAMTGYQVKEKIREAIEEGGTEHMYLVQITGYRDPEIRFDLSGMDVYGNIVEIADETRPSYAFERLLEQNRENFLGSYIESFLGAEEDSAEYQALCEGVCALMETRAD
;
A
#
# COMPACT_ATOMS: atom_id res chain seq x y z
N TYR A 1 5.10 20.25 -37.78
CA TYR A 1 3.97 19.36 -37.45
C TYR A 1 3.02 20.12 -36.56
N ASP A 2 1.74 20.12 -36.93
CA ASP A 2 0.65 20.73 -36.16
C ASP A 2 0.22 19.85 -34.97
N TYR A 3 0.48 18.55 -35.07
CA TYR A 3 0.34 17.59 -33.99
C TYR A 3 1.41 16.48 -34.11
N VAL A 4 1.86 15.98 -32.97
CA VAL A 4 2.84 14.89 -32.81
C VAL A 4 2.24 13.86 -31.85
N ALA A 5 1.83 12.72 -32.40
CA ALA A 5 1.36 11.58 -31.62
C ALA A 5 2.56 10.77 -31.12
N LEU A 6 2.76 10.75 -29.80
CA LEU A 6 3.85 10.01 -29.16
C LEU A 6 3.33 8.66 -28.63
N GLY A 7 4.23 7.70 -28.49
CA GLY A 7 3.98 6.38 -27.91
C GLY A 7 5.24 5.86 -27.22
N HIS A 8 5.17 4.68 -26.58
CA HIS A 8 6.17 4.05 -25.68
C HIS A 8 5.91 4.27 -24.19
N ILE A 9 5.50 5.47 -23.76
CA ILE A 9 5.13 5.74 -22.37
C ILE A 9 3.67 5.32 -22.14
N HIS A 10 3.42 4.51 -21.10
CA HIS A 10 2.10 3.98 -20.75
C HIS A 10 1.23 5.01 -20.02
N LYS A 11 1.84 5.94 -19.30
CA LYS A 11 1.13 7.03 -18.64
C LYS A 11 0.70 8.11 -19.64
N PRO A 12 -0.60 8.45 -19.73
CA PRO A 12 -1.06 9.56 -20.56
C PRO A 12 -0.41 10.88 -20.12
N GLN A 13 0.19 11.61 -21.07
CA GLN A 13 0.89 12.86 -20.77
C GLN A 13 0.98 13.78 -21.99
N ALA A 14 0.66 15.06 -21.82
CA ALA A 14 1.00 16.10 -22.77
C ALA A 14 2.39 16.69 -22.44
N LEU A 15 3.31 16.67 -23.42
CA LEU A 15 4.55 17.45 -23.36
C LEU A 15 4.30 18.90 -23.78
N GLU A 16 3.38 19.09 -24.74
CA GLU A 16 2.84 20.38 -25.15
C GLU A 16 1.35 20.19 -25.42
N GLU A 17 0.50 20.90 -24.67
CA GLU A 17 -0.95 20.77 -24.77
C GLU A 17 -1.42 20.97 -26.21
N ASN A 18 -2.33 20.10 -26.66
CA ASN A 18 -2.89 20.11 -28.01
C ASN A 18 -1.88 19.94 -29.16
N ARG A 19 -0.62 19.56 -28.88
CA ARG A 19 0.40 19.44 -29.93
C ARG A 19 1.30 18.23 -29.81
N MET A 20 1.77 17.88 -28.61
CA MET A 20 2.71 16.77 -28.42
C MET A 20 2.26 15.93 -27.23
N VAL A 21 1.67 14.76 -27.49
CA VAL A 21 0.97 13.98 -26.45
C VAL A 21 1.32 12.51 -26.56
N TYR A 22 1.73 11.92 -25.43
CA TYR A 22 1.69 10.47 -25.20
C TYR A 22 0.26 10.09 -24.83
N ALA A 23 -0.38 9.26 -25.66
CA ALA A 23 -1.74 8.80 -25.37
C ALA A 23 -1.81 7.87 -24.16
N GLY A 24 -0.69 7.24 -23.81
CA GLY A 24 -0.63 6.18 -22.81
C GLY A 24 -1.05 4.82 -23.36
N ALA A 25 -1.21 3.85 -22.47
CA ALA A 25 -1.79 2.54 -22.78
C ALA A 25 -3.33 2.60 -22.67
N LEU A 26 -4.00 1.72 -23.41
CA LEU A 26 -5.47 1.61 -23.39
C LEU A 26 -5.99 0.99 -22.10
N GLU A 27 -5.24 0.03 -21.57
CA GLU A 27 -5.43 -0.67 -20.30
C GLU A 27 -4.08 -0.68 -19.58
N PRO A 28 -4.05 -0.70 -18.24
CA PRO A 28 -2.78 -0.77 -17.50
C PRO A 28 -2.09 -2.11 -17.77
N THR A 29 -0.77 -2.08 -17.92
CA THR A 29 0.02 -3.27 -18.29
C THR A 29 0.96 -3.74 -17.19
N ASP A 30 1.31 -2.86 -16.25
CA ASP A 30 2.12 -3.14 -15.07
C ASP A 30 1.53 -2.51 -13.80
N THR A 31 1.97 -2.96 -12.62
CA THR A 31 1.45 -2.48 -11.33
C THR A 31 1.78 -1.01 -11.03
N GLY A 32 2.74 -0.42 -11.74
CA GLY A 32 3.07 1.01 -11.68
C GLY A 32 2.22 1.88 -12.61
N ASP A 33 1.46 1.28 -13.52
CA ASP A 33 0.48 1.94 -14.40
C ASP A 33 -0.78 2.34 -13.60
N LEU A 34 -0.60 3.23 -12.62
CA LEU A 34 -1.68 3.75 -11.79
C LEU A 34 -2.48 4.85 -12.51
N GLY A 35 -3.76 4.94 -12.16
CA GLY A 35 -4.67 5.97 -12.65
C GLY A 35 -5.31 5.65 -14.01
N PRO A 36 -5.93 6.65 -14.64
CA PRO A 36 -6.84 6.42 -15.76
C PRO A 36 -6.08 6.09 -17.05
N HIS A 37 -6.56 5.07 -17.76
CA HIS A 37 -6.04 4.59 -19.03
C HIS A 37 -7.06 4.73 -20.17
N GLY A 38 -6.56 4.90 -21.40
CA GLY A 38 -7.41 5.13 -22.56
C GLY A 38 -6.68 5.76 -23.74
N TYR A 39 -7.33 6.69 -24.43
CA TYR A 39 -6.79 7.29 -25.66
C TYR A 39 -7.01 8.80 -25.71
N VAL A 40 -6.35 9.46 -26.66
CA VAL A 40 -6.52 10.90 -26.91
C VAL A 40 -7.36 11.09 -28.15
N ALA A 41 -8.48 11.81 -28.00
CA ALA A 41 -9.29 12.28 -29.11
C ALA A 41 -8.85 13.69 -29.48
N GLY A 42 -8.52 13.91 -30.76
CA GLY A 42 -8.09 15.20 -31.28
C GLY A 42 -8.95 15.67 -32.45
N GLU A 43 -9.13 16.98 -32.55
CA GLU A 43 -9.72 17.67 -33.70
C GLU A 43 -8.70 18.67 -34.25
N LEU A 44 -8.49 18.67 -35.56
CA LEU A 44 -7.61 19.60 -36.25
C LEU A 44 -8.45 20.47 -37.19
N THR A 45 -8.42 21.77 -36.98
CA THR A 45 -9.13 22.77 -37.79
C THR A 45 -8.14 23.82 -38.31
N GLU A 46 -8.61 24.78 -39.11
CA GLU A 46 -7.79 25.93 -39.52
C GLU A 46 -7.36 26.82 -38.34
N GLU A 47 -8.07 26.75 -37.20
CA GLU A 47 -7.75 27.52 -35.99
C GLU A 47 -6.69 26.83 -35.11
N GLY A 48 -6.38 25.56 -35.38
CA GLY A 48 -5.37 24.78 -34.65
C GLY A 48 -5.83 23.38 -34.27
N CYS A 49 -5.02 22.70 -33.45
CA CYS A 49 -5.35 21.39 -32.89
C CYS A 49 -5.95 21.54 -31.50
N ARG A 50 -6.94 20.72 -31.17
CA ARG A 50 -7.49 20.55 -29.81
C ARG A 50 -7.54 19.07 -29.48
N THR A 51 -7.09 18.71 -28.29
CA THR A 51 -7.08 17.33 -27.82
C THR A 51 -7.73 17.19 -26.46
N ARG A 52 -8.32 16.02 -26.21
CA ARG A 52 -8.79 15.61 -24.88
C ARG A 52 -8.47 14.14 -24.64
N PHE A 53 -8.12 13.82 -23.40
CA PHE A 53 -8.01 12.43 -22.98
C PHE A 53 -9.41 11.83 -22.79
N VAL A 54 -9.60 10.58 -23.21
CA VAL A 54 -10.83 9.81 -23.07
C VAL A 54 -10.49 8.54 -22.28
N PRO A 55 -10.85 8.47 -20.98
CA PRO A 55 -10.67 7.26 -20.20
C PRO A 55 -11.65 6.19 -20.69
N VAL A 56 -11.13 5.00 -20.98
CA VAL A 56 -11.94 3.86 -21.48
C VAL A 56 -11.51 2.53 -20.88
N ALA A 57 -10.43 2.50 -20.09
CA ALA A 57 -9.99 1.31 -19.40
C ALA A 57 -11.11 0.72 -18.54
N LEU A 58 -11.26 -0.60 -18.61
CA LEU A 58 -12.24 -1.33 -17.81
C LEU A 58 -11.72 -1.58 -16.39
N ARG A 59 -10.40 -1.51 -16.18
CA ARG A 59 -9.74 -1.78 -14.90
C ARG A 59 -8.60 -0.81 -14.66
N GLU A 60 -8.21 -0.72 -13.39
CA GLU A 60 -7.08 0.09 -12.93
C GLU A 60 -6.33 -0.73 -11.87
N TYR A 61 -5.01 -0.54 -11.75
CA TYR A 61 -4.31 -0.87 -10.51
C TYR A 61 -4.56 0.23 -9.49
N ARG A 62 -4.91 -0.15 -8.27
CA ARG A 62 -5.22 0.76 -7.17
C ARG A 62 -4.45 0.38 -5.92
N GLU A 63 -3.83 1.38 -5.31
CA GLU A 63 -3.27 1.25 -3.97
C GLU A 63 -4.41 1.29 -2.95
N LEU A 64 -4.40 0.35 -2.01
CA LEU A 64 -5.39 0.26 -0.95
C LEU A 64 -4.69 0.12 0.40
N SER A 65 -4.83 1.13 1.26
CA SER A 65 -4.32 1.08 2.63
C SER A 65 -5.44 0.71 3.61
N VAL A 66 -5.22 -0.33 4.40
CA VAL A 66 -6.15 -0.80 5.44
C VAL A 66 -5.52 -0.67 6.80
N GLN A 67 -6.10 0.16 7.67
CA GLN A 67 -5.62 0.32 9.03
C GLN A 67 -6.11 -0.80 9.95
N ALA A 68 -5.16 -1.52 10.54
CA ALA A 68 -5.35 -2.47 11.62
C ALA A 68 -5.19 -1.78 12.99
N ASP A 69 -5.90 -2.31 13.97
CA ASP A 69 -5.79 -1.96 15.38
C ASP A 69 -5.29 -3.17 16.17
N SER A 70 -4.61 -2.94 17.29
CA SER A 70 -4.05 -3.99 18.15
C SER A 70 -5.06 -5.05 18.59
N ALA A 71 -6.35 -4.71 18.72
CA ALA A 71 -7.41 -5.64 19.10
C ALA A 71 -8.00 -6.42 17.92
N MET A 72 -7.58 -6.14 16.68
CA MET A 72 -8.14 -6.77 15.49
C MET A 72 -7.56 -8.16 15.24
N THR A 73 -8.46 -9.09 14.95
CA THR A 73 -8.13 -10.42 14.43
C THR A 73 -7.86 -10.37 12.92
N GLY A 74 -7.15 -11.37 12.39
CA GLY A 74 -6.96 -11.52 10.94
C GLY A 74 -8.27 -11.58 10.14
N TYR A 75 -9.34 -12.14 10.73
CA TYR A 75 -10.66 -12.13 10.12
C TYR A 75 -11.22 -10.71 9.96
N GLN A 76 -11.07 -9.85 10.97
CA GLN A 76 -11.56 -8.48 10.89
C GLN A 76 -10.74 -7.63 9.90
N VAL A 77 -9.43 -7.88 9.79
CA VAL A 77 -8.60 -7.24 8.75
C VAL A 77 -9.04 -7.69 7.36
N LYS A 78 -9.30 -8.98 7.17
CA LYS A 78 -9.84 -9.53 5.92
C LYS A 78 -11.18 -8.88 5.54
N GLU A 79 -12.10 -8.72 6.50
CA GLU A 79 -13.38 -8.06 6.23
C GLU A 79 -13.20 -6.58 5.85
N LYS A 80 -12.28 -5.85 6.49
CA LYS A 80 -11.95 -4.48 6.08
C LYS A 80 -11.41 -4.41 4.64
N ILE A 81 -10.54 -5.34 4.26
CA ILE A 81 -10.01 -5.42 2.88
C ILE A 81 -11.18 -5.69 1.91
N ARG A 82 -12.06 -6.65 2.24
CA ARG A 82 -13.25 -6.98 1.42
C ARG A 82 -14.13 -5.75 1.22
N GLU A 83 -14.50 -5.06 2.29
CA GLU A 83 -15.34 -3.86 2.25
C GLU A 83 -14.69 -2.74 1.43
N ALA A 84 -13.39 -2.50 1.61
CA ALA A 84 -12.71 -1.45 0.87
C ALA A 84 -12.56 -1.76 -0.63
N ILE A 85 -12.45 -3.04 -1.02
CA ILE A 85 -12.50 -3.45 -2.43
C ILE A 85 -13.92 -3.28 -2.99
N GLU A 86 -14.96 -3.61 -2.23
CA GLU A 86 -16.36 -3.39 -2.64
C GLU A 86 -16.65 -1.91 -2.88
N GLU A 87 -16.19 -1.04 -1.99
CA GLU A 87 -16.29 0.42 -2.14
C GLU A 87 -15.46 0.95 -3.30
N GLY A 88 -14.28 0.36 -3.51
CA GLY A 88 -13.36 0.73 -4.56
C GLY A 88 -13.67 0.16 -5.94
N GLY A 89 -14.59 -0.79 -6.08
CA GLY A 89 -14.92 -1.46 -7.35
C GLY A 89 -14.18 -2.80 -7.53
N THR A 90 -14.94 -3.90 -7.47
CA THR A 90 -14.45 -5.28 -7.58
C THR A 90 -13.81 -5.63 -8.93
N GLU A 91 -13.98 -4.79 -9.95
CA GLU A 91 -13.39 -4.95 -11.27
C GLU A 91 -11.91 -4.56 -11.32
N HIS A 92 -11.44 -3.72 -10.38
CA HIS A 92 -10.07 -3.22 -10.34
C HIS A 92 -9.10 -4.24 -9.73
N MET A 93 -7.80 -3.98 -9.90
CA MET A 93 -6.72 -4.79 -9.33
C MET A 93 -6.07 -4.02 -8.18
N TYR A 94 -5.75 -4.69 -7.08
CA TYR A 94 -5.34 -4.01 -5.85
C TYR A 94 -3.93 -4.37 -5.38
N LEU A 95 -3.22 -3.34 -4.91
CA LEU A 95 -1.97 -3.41 -4.16
C LEU A 95 -2.32 -3.03 -2.71
N VAL A 96 -2.46 -4.02 -1.84
CA VAL A 96 -2.98 -3.83 -0.48
C VAL A 96 -1.84 -3.68 0.52
N GLN A 97 -1.90 -2.63 1.33
CA GLN A 97 -1.00 -2.41 2.47
C GLN A 97 -1.80 -2.37 3.76
N ILE A 98 -1.53 -3.32 4.66
CA ILE A 98 -2.11 -3.33 6.01
C ILE A 98 -1.19 -2.50 6.90
N THR A 99 -1.67 -1.39 7.43
CA THR A 99 -0.89 -0.43 8.22
C THR A 99 -1.46 -0.28 9.63
N GLY A 100 -0.76 0.43 10.52
CA GLY A 100 -1.21 0.64 11.90
C GLY A 100 -0.59 -0.36 12.86
N TYR A 101 -1.37 -0.84 13.82
CA TYR A 101 -0.86 -1.65 14.93
C TYR A 101 -1.52 -3.02 14.99
N ARG A 102 -0.79 -3.99 15.51
CA ARG A 102 -1.31 -5.34 15.81
C ARG A 102 -0.84 -5.84 17.16
N ASP A 103 -1.55 -6.82 17.71
CA ASP A 103 -1.06 -7.58 18.84
C ASP A 103 0.31 -8.21 18.49
N PRO A 104 1.34 -8.09 19.35
CA PRO A 104 2.65 -8.68 19.09
C PRO A 104 2.64 -10.20 18.88
N GLU A 105 1.72 -10.92 19.52
CA GLU A 105 1.58 -12.37 19.43
C GLU A 105 0.83 -12.82 18.17
N ILE A 106 0.15 -11.89 17.48
CA ILE A 106 -0.59 -12.19 16.25
C ILE A 106 0.32 -11.97 15.04
N ARG A 107 0.27 -12.90 14.08
CA ARG A 107 0.70 -12.68 12.71
C ARG A 107 -0.50 -12.85 11.80
N PHE A 108 -0.73 -11.90 10.89
CA PHE A 108 -1.82 -12.04 9.95
C PHE A 108 -1.47 -13.10 8.91
N ASP A 109 -2.29 -14.14 8.82
CA ASP A 109 -2.25 -15.05 7.68
C ASP A 109 -2.87 -14.34 6.48
N LEU A 110 -2.00 -13.83 5.60
CA LEU A 110 -2.42 -13.14 4.38
C LEU A 110 -3.04 -14.12 3.36
N SER A 111 -2.85 -15.43 3.54
CA SER A 111 -3.42 -16.43 2.66
C SER A 111 -4.96 -16.43 2.79
N GLY A 112 -5.63 -16.27 1.65
CA GLY A 112 -7.09 -16.21 1.61
C GLY A 112 -7.70 -14.87 2.04
N MET A 113 -6.92 -13.80 2.13
CA MET A 113 -7.45 -12.43 2.23
C MET A 113 -8.01 -11.91 0.88
N ASP A 114 -7.59 -12.49 -0.24
CA ASP A 114 -8.12 -12.19 -1.57
C ASP A 114 -9.48 -12.86 -1.81
N VAL A 115 -10.56 -12.13 -1.53
CA VAL A 115 -11.93 -12.61 -1.66
C VAL A 115 -12.40 -12.66 -3.12
N TYR A 116 -11.94 -11.71 -3.96
CA TYR A 116 -12.43 -11.55 -5.34
C TYR A 116 -11.44 -12.07 -6.40
N GLY A 117 -10.23 -12.47 -6.00
CA GLY A 117 -9.18 -12.90 -6.93
C GLY A 117 -8.48 -11.74 -7.64
N ASN A 118 -8.56 -10.52 -7.08
CA ASN A 118 -8.12 -9.28 -7.70
C ASN A 118 -7.06 -8.53 -6.87
N ILE A 119 -6.49 -9.17 -5.85
CA ILE A 119 -5.35 -8.64 -5.10
C ILE A 119 -4.07 -9.13 -5.77
N VAL A 120 -3.28 -8.19 -6.27
CA VAL A 120 -2.00 -8.47 -6.95
C VAL A 120 -0.87 -8.61 -5.94
N GLU A 121 -0.91 -7.77 -4.91
CA GLU A 121 0.06 -7.75 -3.82
C GLU A 121 -0.68 -7.44 -2.53
N ILE A 122 -0.26 -8.09 -1.44
CA ILE A 122 -0.69 -7.78 -0.09
C ILE A 122 0.52 -7.78 0.83
N ALA A 123 0.74 -6.67 1.52
CA ALA A 123 1.82 -6.47 2.46
C ALA A 123 1.28 -6.16 3.85
N ASP A 124 1.83 -6.83 4.87
CA ASP A 124 1.62 -6.46 6.28
C ASP A 124 2.75 -5.52 6.71
N GLU A 125 2.41 -4.24 6.85
CA GLU A 125 3.29 -3.17 7.33
C GLU A 125 2.90 -2.73 8.75
N THR A 126 2.14 -3.55 9.48
CA THR A 126 1.72 -3.23 10.85
C THR A 126 2.86 -3.34 11.85
N ARG A 127 2.80 -2.51 12.89
CA ARG A 127 3.76 -2.50 13.99
C ARG A 127 3.20 -3.26 15.20
N PRO A 128 4.00 -4.09 15.90
CA PRO A 128 3.56 -4.74 17.12
C PRO A 128 3.34 -3.72 18.24
N SER A 129 2.18 -3.74 18.87
CA SER A 129 1.82 -2.86 19.98
C SER A 129 2.23 -3.45 21.33
N TYR A 130 3.48 -3.26 21.72
CA TYR A 130 3.99 -3.72 23.02
C TYR A 130 3.59 -2.79 24.17
N ALA A 131 3.15 -3.38 25.29
CA ALA A 131 3.08 -2.68 26.57
C ALA A 131 4.46 -2.66 27.25
N PHE A 132 5.39 -1.86 26.72
CA PHE A 132 6.80 -1.85 27.16
C PHE A 132 6.98 -1.60 28.66
N GLU A 133 6.16 -0.75 29.28
CA GLU A 133 6.20 -0.50 30.73
C GLU A 133 5.97 -1.79 31.52
N ARG A 134 4.94 -2.55 31.14
CA ARG A 134 4.61 -3.83 31.80
C ARG A 134 5.67 -4.88 31.52
N LEU A 135 6.16 -4.96 30.27
CA LEU A 135 7.24 -5.88 29.92
C LEU A 135 8.52 -5.57 30.70
N LEU A 136 8.86 -4.29 30.84
CA LEU A 136 10.01 -3.86 31.62
C LEU A 136 9.85 -4.24 33.09
N GLU A 137 8.70 -3.94 33.71
CA GLU A 137 8.43 -4.32 35.11
C GLU A 137 8.60 -5.82 35.37
N GLN A 138 8.12 -6.66 34.44
CA GLN A 138 8.22 -8.11 34.54
C GLN A 138 9.64 -8.64 34.30
N ASN A 139 10.50 -7.85 33.65
CA ASN A 139 11.81 -8.29 33.17
C ASN A 139 12.98 -7.46 33.72
N ARG A 140 12.77 -6.63 34.75
CA ARG A 140 13.78 -5.71 35.31
C ARG A 140 15.12 -6.37 35.64
N GLU A 141 15.09 -7.63 36.06
CA GLU A 141 16.28 -8.37 36.49
C GLU A 141 16.93 -9.22 35.39
N ASN A 142 16.52 -9.06 34.12
CA ASN A 142 17.08 -9.84 33.02
C ASN A 142 17.38 -8.98 31.77
N PHE A 143 18.04 -9.62 30.79
CA PHE A 143 18.51 -8.96 29.58
C PHE A 143 17.39 -8.28 28.78
N LEU A 144 16.17 -8.84 28.77
CA LEU A 144 15.04 -8.21 28.07
C LEU A 144 14.66 -6.88 28.72
N GLY A 145 14.65 -6.80 30.05
CA GLY A 145 14.43 -5.53 30.76
C GLY A 145 15.53 -4.52 30.48
N SER A 146 16.80 -4.92 30.58
CA SER A 146 17.94 -4.04 30.26
C SER A 146 17.93 -3.57 28.81
N TYR A 147 17.49 -4.44 27.88
CA TYR A 147 17.32 -4.11 26.47
C TYR A 147 16.25 -3.03 26.31
N ILE A 148 15.04 -3.23 26.84
CA ILE A 148 13.95 -2.25 26.78
C ILE A 148 14.38 -0.91 27.41
N GLU A 149 15.05 -0.95 28.57
CA GLU A 149 15.58 0.24 29.25
C GLU A 149 16.51 1.08 28.37
N SER A 150 17.33 0.43 27.54
CA SER A 150 18.30 1.12 26.67
C SER A 150 17.66 1.95 25.55
N PHE A 151 16.39 1.71 25.24
CA PHE A 151 15.62 2.43 24.22
C PHE A 151 14.52 3.34 24.80
N LEU A 152 14.50 3.56 26.12
CA LEU A 152 13.53 4.46 26.75
C LEU A 152 13.65 5.88 26.15
N GLY A 153 12.53 6.40 25.64
CA GLY A 153 12.47 7.71 25.00
C GLY A 153 12.71 7.72 23.49
N ALA A 154 12.82 6.55 22.84
CA ALA A 154 12.78 6.46 21.38
C ALA A 154 11.43 6.99 20.84
N GLU A 155 11.47 7.78 19.77
CA GLU A 155 10.27 8.28 19.08
C GLU A 155 9.65 7.17 18.22
N GLU A 156 8.31 7.08 18.13
CA GLU A 156 7.62 5.95 17.48
C GLU A 156 8.03 5.69 16.02
N ASP A 157 8.48 6.71 15.29
CA ASP A 157 8.92 6.61 13.89
C ASP A 157 10.45 6.55 13.73
N SER A 158 11.20 6.44 14.82
CA SER A 158 12.65 6.39 14.77
C SER A 158 13.18 4.96 14.54
N ALA A 159 14.40 4.88 14.00
CA ALA A 159 15.09 3.60 13.83
C ALA A 159 15.34 2.90 15.17
N GLU A 160 15.49 3.66 16.25
CA GLU A 160 15.63 3.16 17.62
C GLU A 160 14.35 2.47 18.10
N TYR A 161 13.16 3.02 17.82
CA TYR A 161 11.90 2.38 18.19
C TYR A 161 11.65 1.11 17.37
N GLN A 162 12.00 1.11 16.09
CA GLN A 162 11.97 -0.10 15.27
C GLN A 162 12.91 -1.18 15.83
N ALA A 163 14.14 -0.81 16.19
CA ALA A 163 15.09 -1.72 16.80
C ALA A 163 14.52 -2.30 18.11
N LEU A 164 13.92 -1.48 18.97
CA LEU A 164 13.26 -1.91 20.19
C LEU A 164 12.18 -2.97 19.90
N CYS A 165 11.25 -2.70 18.98
CA CYS A 165 10.17 -3.62 18.63
C CYS A 165 10.69 -4.97 18.09
N GLU A 166 11.65 -4.93 17.16
CA GLU A 166 12.23 -6.14 16.55
C GLU A 166 13.04 -6.95 17.56
N GLY A 167 13.85 -6.28 18.39
CA GLY A 167 14.65 -6.93 19.41
C GLY A 167 13.79 -7.57 20.50
N VAL A 168 12.71 -6.89 20.95
CA VAL A 168 11.75 -7.49 21.89
C VAL A 168 11.05 -8.69 21.25
N CYS A 169 10.65 -8.59 19.97
CA CYS A 169 10.06 -9.72 19.25
C CYS A 169 10.98 -10.95 19.25
N ALA A 170 12.22 -10.78 18.81
CA ALA A 170 13.20 -11.86 18.73
C ALA A 170 13.53 -12.47 20.12
N LEU A 171 13.65 -11.63 21.14
CA LEU A 171 13.93 -12.08 22.51
C LEU A 171 12.74 -12.82 23.15
N MET A 172 11.51 -12.49 22.76
CA MET A 172 10.31 -13.17 23.23
C MET A 172 10.11 -14.52 22.52
N GLU A 173 10.37 -14.59 21.21
CA GLU A 173 10.29 -15.84 20.42
C GLU A 173 11.27 -16.90 20.94
N THR A 174 12.50 -16.53 21.30
CA THR A 174 13.52 -17.46 21.83
C THR A 174 13.24 -18.01 23.23
N ARG A 175 12.24 -17.48 23.96
CA ARG A 175 11.84 -17.98 25.29
C ARG A 175 10.68 -18.97 25.26
N ALA A 176 10.01 -19.12 24.11
CA ALA A 176 8.87 -20.02 23.96
C ALA A 176 9.28 -21.48 23.70
N ASP A 177 10.59 -21.74 23.49
CA ASP A 177 11.22 -23.06 23.32
C ASP A 177 11.88 -23.56 24.63
#